data_AF-A0A4Y3FP29-F1
#
_entry.id   AF-A0A4Y3FP29-F1
#
_cell.length_a   1.000
_cell.length_b   1.000
_cell.length_c   1.000
_cell.angle_alpha   90.00
_cell.angle_beta   90.00
_cell.angle_gamma   90.00
#
_symmetry.space_group_name_H-M   'P 1'
#
loop_
_entity.id
_entity.type
_entity.pdbx_description
1 polymer ?
#
loop_
_entity_poly.entity_id
_entity_poly.type
_entity_poly.pdbx_seq_one_letter_code
_entity_poly.pdbx_strand_id
1 'polypeptide(L)'
;MGKEFAPYRAMKFAMKVGREIEKELGYCFEIDVKVLNHSPFHFQNEVINTGRVIFCRDEKKRLKFEAIVLSKYLDYKNTGEWFKRIQLRAKNG
;
A
#
# COMPACT_ATOMS: atom_id res chain seq x y z
N MET A 1 19.30 3.02 -9.18
CA MET A 1 18.12 3.39 -9.99
C MET A 1 17.37 2.12 -10.35
N GLY A 2 16.32 1.78 -9.60
CA GLY A 2 15.55 0.56 -9.81
C GLY A 2 14.70 0.70 -11.06
N LYS A 3 14.81 -0.25 -11.99
CA LYS A 3 13.96 -0.35 -13.18
C LYS A 3 12.50 -0.12 -12.78
N GLU A 4 11.86 0.89 -13.35
CA GLU A 4 10.42 1.09 -13.25
C GLU A 4 9.73 -0.24 -13.51
N PHE A 5 9.05 -0.77 -12.50
CA PHE A 5 8.15 -1.89 -12.70
C PHE A 5 6.94 -1.31 -13.41
N ALA A 6 6.93 -1.40 -14.75
CA ALA A 6 5.84 -0.85 -15.57
C ALA A 6 4.48 -1.34 -15.01
N PRO A 7 3.44 -0.48 -14.92
CA PRO A 7 2.14 -0.83 -14.33
C PRO A 7 1.56 -2.16 -14.82
N TYR A 8 1.73 -2.43 -16.11
CA TYR A 8 1.34 -3.70 -16.74
C TYR A 8 2.03 -4.93 -16.14
N ARG A 9 3.32 -4.84 -15.80
CA ARG A 9 4.07 -5.94 -15.19
C ARG A 9 3.61 -6.22 -13.76
N ALA A 10 3.31 -5.16 -12.99
CA ALA A 10 2.76 -5.31 -11.64
C ALA A 10 1.38 -5.96 -11.68
N MET A 11 0.50 -5.52 -12.58
CA MET A 11 -0.81 -6.11 -12.82
C MET A 11 -0.69 -7.59 -13.22
N LYS A 12 0.13 -7.91 -14.24
CA LYS A 12 0.31 -9.29 -14.71
C LYS A 12 0.87 -10.21 -13.62
N PHE A 13 1.78 -9.70 -12.80
CA PHE A 13 2.32 -10.45 -11.66
C PHE A 13 1.24 -10.72 -10.60
N ALA A 14 0.48 -9.68 -10.21
CA ALA A 14 -0.61 -9.81 -9.26
C ALA A 14 -1.66 -10.83 -9.71
N MET A 15 -2.13 -10.73 -10.97
CA MET A 15 -3.09 -11.68 -11.55
C MET A 15 -2.57 -13.12 -11.53
N LYS A 16 -1.29 -13.31 -11.89
CA LYS A 16 -0.67 -14.64 -11.85
C LYS A 16 -0.70 -15.21 -10.44
N VAL A 17 -0.24 -14.44 -9.44
CA VAL A 17 -0.20 -14.88 -8.05
C VAL A 17 -1.60 -15.19 -7.53
N GLY A 18 -2.58 -14.31 -7.79
CA GLY A 18 -3.97 -14.52 -7.38
C GLY A 18 -4.53 -15.83 -7.93
N ARG A 19 -4.37 -16.07 -9.23
CA ARG A 19 -4.84 -17.29 -9.88
C ARG A 19 -4.21 -18.56 -9.32
N GLU A 20 -2.91 -18.56 -9.02
CA GLU A 20 -2.26 -19.73 -8.40
C GLU A 20 -2.84 -19.98 -7.00
N ILE A 21 -3.08 -18.95 -6.20
CA ILE A 21 -3.68 -19.09 -4.86
C ILE A 21 -5.13 -19.60 -4.99
N GLU A 22 -5.94 -19.03 -5.88
CA GLU A 22 -7.32 -19.48 -6.13
C GLU A 22 -7.36 -20.96 -6.52
N LYS A 23 -6.46 -21.38 -7.41
CA LYS A 23 -6.36 -22.76 -7.85
C LYS A 23 -6.04 -23.72 -6.70
N GLU A 24 -5.08 -23.36 -5.84
CA GLU A 24 -4.74 -24.16 -4.65
C GLU A 24 -5.87 -24.17 -3.61
N LEU A 25 -6.73 -23.14 -3.60
CA LEU A 25 -7.94 -23.07 -2.78
C LEU A 25 -9.19 -23.68 -3.46
N GLY A 26 -9.04 -24.38 -4.58
CA GLY A 26 -10.16 -25.02 -5.29
C GLY A 26 -11.16 -24.04 -5.91
N TYR A 27 -10.74 -22.80 -6.18
CA TYR A 27 -11.57 -21.70 -6.68
C TYR A 27 -12.77 -21.35 -5.78
N CYS A 28 -12.72 -21.69 -4.49
CA CYS A 28 -13.80 -21.40 -3.55
C CYS A 28 -13.89 -19.93 -3.14
N PHE A 29 -12.84 -19.14 -3.41
CA PHE A 29 -12.72 -17.74 -3.01
C PHE A 29 -12.16 -16.91 -4.16
N GLU A 30 -12.66 -15.69 -4.31
CA GLU A 30 -12.03 -14.67 -5.15
C GLU A 30 -10.82 -14.09 -4.43
N ILE A 31 -9.65 -14.08 -5.07
CA ILE A 31 -8.40 -13.60 -4.48
C ILE A 31 -7.91 -12.36 -5.25
N ASP A 32 -8.14 -11.18 -4.66
CA ASP A 32 -7.56 -9.92 -5.15
C ASP A 32 -6.14 -9.73 -4.60
N VAL A 33 -5.15 -9.74 -5.50
CA VAL A 33 -3.74 -9.50 -5.17
C VAL A 33 -3.35 -8.09 -5.59
N LYS A 34 -2.72 -7.34 -4.67
CA LYS A 34 -2.15 -6.01 -4.98
C LYS A 34 -0.66 -5.95 -4.67
N VAL A 35 0.09 -5.31 -5.57
CA VAL A 35 1.52 -5.03 -5.36
C VAL A 35 1.68 -3.79 -4.49
N LEU A 36 2.00 -4.01 -3.22
CA LEU A 36 2.04 -2.94 -2.21
C LEU A 36 3.08 -1.85 -2.50
N ASN A 37 4.21 -2.19 -3.12
CA ASN A 37 5.29 -1.23 -3.39
C ASN A 37 4.88 -0.06 -4.31
N HIS A 38 3.85 -0.25 -5.13
CA HIS A 38 3.38 0.74 -6.11
C HIS A 38 1.95 1.19 -5.85
N SER A 39 1.31 0.70 -4.79
CA SER A 39 -0.02 1.14 -4.43
C SER A 39 0.01 2.55 -3.79
N PRO A 40 -1.11 3.27 -3.75
CA PRO A 40 -1.20 4.55 -3.06
C PRO A 40 -0.82 4.45 -1.57
N PHE A 41 -0.19 5.49 -1.01
CA PHE A 41 0.29 5.47 0.39
C PHE A 41 -0.80 5.21 1.43
N HIS A 42 -2.03 5.69 1.21
CA HIS A 42 -3.15 5.42 2.11
C HIS A 42 -3.45 3.93 2.19
N PHE A 43 -3.44 3.24 1.05
CA PHE A 43 -3.66 1.80 0.98
C PHE A 43 -2.49 1.03 1.59
N GLN A 44 -1.25 1.47 1.37
CA GLN A 44 -0.08 0.90 2.05
C GLN A 44 -0.22 0.99 3.57
N ASN A 45 -0.59 2.18 4.08
CA ASN A 45 -0.77 2.40 5.51
C ASN A 45 -1.94 1.58 6.08
N GLU A 46 -3.04 1.46 5.36
CA GLU A 46 -4.16 0.59 5.77
C GLU A 46 -3.71 -0.86 5.92
N VAL A 47 -3.06 -1.42 4.88
CA VAL A 47 -2.55 -2.81 4.91
C VAL A 47 -1.57 -3.04 6.05
N ILE A 48 -0.69 -2.08 6.36
CA ILE A 48 0.25 -2.20 7.48
C ILE A 48 -0.48 -2.23 8.83
N ASN A 49 -1.53 -1.42 9.00
CA ASN A 49 -2.23 -1.28 10.27
C ASN A 49 -3.27 -2.38 10.52
N THR A 50 -3.94 -2.88 9.48
CA THR A 50 -5.05 -3.83 9.60
C THR A 50 -4.73 -5.22 9.09
N GLY A 51 -3.74 -5.33 8.20
CA GLY A 51 -3.36 -6.58 7.57
C GLY A 51 -2.65 -7.55 8.51
N ARG A 52 -2.65 -8.82 8.14
CA ARG A 52 -1.90 -9.88 8.82
C ARG A 52 -0.77 -10.37 7.92
N VAL A 53 0.45 -10.44 8.46
CA VAL A 53 1.60 -11.01 7.75
C VAL A 53 1.45 -12.53 7.69
N ILE A 54 1.29 -13.06 6.48
CA ILE A 54 1.22 -14.51 6.23
C ILE A 54 2.61 -15.10 5.97
N PHE A 55 3.47 -14.33 5.29
CA PHE A 55 4.84 -14.74 4.97
C PHE A 55 5.78 -13.53 4.92
N CYS A 56 6.97 -13.66 5.51
CA CYS A 56 8.02 -12.65 5.41
C CYS A 56 9.38 -13.33 5.25
N ARG A 57 10.05 -13.07 4.13
CA ARG A 57 11.40 -13.61 3.87
C ARG A 57 12.50 -12.85 4.61
N ASP A 58 12.32 -11.55 4.81
CA ASP A 58 13.33 -10.66 5.40
C ASP A 58 12.65 -9.60 6.25
N GLU A 59 12.67 -9.80 7.57
CA GLU A 59 12.02 -8.92 8.51
C GLU A 59 12.63 -7.52 8.54
N LYS A 60 13.94 -7.40 8.36
CA LYS A 60 14.62 -6.09 8.33
C LYS A 60 14.11 -5.25 7.16
N LYS A 61 13.92 -5.87 5.99
CA LYS A 61 13.32 -5.19 4.84
C LYS A 61 11.86 -4.80 5.08
N ARG A 62 11.08 -5.66 5.75
CA ARG A 62 9.69 -5.37 6.12
C ARG A 62 9.59 -4.18 7.07
N LEU A 63 10.33 -4.21 8.18
CA LEU A 63 10.36 -3.12 9.16
C LEU A 63 10.79 -1.78 8.53
N LYS A 64 11.80 -1.82 7.65
CA LYS A 64 12.23 -0.63 6.92
C LYS A 64 11.12 -0.08 6.01
N PHE A 65 10.38 -0.96 5.33
CA PHE A 65 9.24 -0.55 4.51
C PHE A 65 8.13 0.09 5.37
N GLU A 66 7.75 -0.56 6.46
CA GLU A 66 6.72 -0.07 7.39
C GLU A 66 7.09 1.32 7.95
N ALA A 67 8.33 1.49 8.39
CA ALA A 67 8.83 2.78 8.88
C ALA A 67 8.78 3.90 7.82
N ILE A 68 9.13 3.58 6.56
CA ILE A 68 9.06 4.55 5.45
C ILE A 68 7.61 4.96 5.19
N VAL A 69 6.68 4.01 5.18
CA VAL A 69 5.26 4.30 4.93
C VAL A 69 4.68 5.13 6.07
N LEU A 70 4.99 4.78 7.32
CA LEU A 70 4.53 5.53 8.49
C LEU A 70 5.04 6.97 8.48
N SER A 71 6.32 7.19 8.19
CA SER A 71 6.89 8.55 8.07
C SER A 71 6.14 9.37 7.02
N LYS A 72 5.95 8.81 5.81
CA LYS A 72 5.24 9.51 4.73
C LYS A 72 3.79 9.79 5.05
N TYR A 73 3.12 8.89 5.76
CA TYR A 73 1.74 9.09 6.18
C TYR A 73 1.62 10.22 7.21
N LEU A 74 2.55 10.30 8.16
CA LEU A 74 2.60 11.41 9.13
C LEU A 74 2.84 12.75 8.43
N ASP A 75 3.76 12.81 7.47
CA ASP A 75 4.01 14.01 6.67
C ASP A 75 2.76 14.46 5.88
N TYR A 76 2.05 13.49 5.29
CA TYR A 76 0.80 13.73 4.58
C TYR A 76 -0.31 14.23 5.49
N LYS A 77 -0.50 13.61 6.66
CA LYS A 77 -1.52 14.00 7.64
C LYS A 77 -1.30 15.44 8.12
N ASN A 78 -0.07 15.77 8.49
CA ASN A 78 0.30 17.12 8.93
C ASN A 78 0.00 18.17 7.85
N THR A 79 0.29 17.82 6.59
CA THR A 79 0.01 18.69 5.43
C THR A 79 -1.50 18.89 5.22
N GLY A 80 -2.29 17.82 5.31
CA GLY A 80 -3.75 17.89 5.19
C GLY A 80 -4.40 18.76 6.27
N GLU A 81 -3.93 18.65 7.52
CA GLU A 81 -4.40 19.50 8.63
C GLU A 81 -4.05 20.98 8.41
N TRP A 82 -2.85 21.27 7.88
CA TRP A 82 -2.45 22.62 7.50
C TRP A 82 -3.36 23.23 6.43
N PHE A 83 -3.63 22.50 5.35
CA PHE A 83 -4.54 22.95 4.27
C PHE A 83 -5.95 23.21 4.79
N LYS A 84 -6.49 22.31 5.63
CA LYS A 84 -7.81 22.49 6.25
C LYS A 84 -7.88 23.77 7.09
N ARG A 85 -6.81 24.08 7.83
CA ARG A 85 -6.71 25.31 8.63
C ARG A 85 -6.68 26.57 7.77
N ILE A 86 -6.03 26.53 6.60
CA ILE A 86 -6.02 27.66 5.66
C ILE A 86 -7.40 27.89 5.05
N GLN A 87 -8.08 26.83 4.62
CA GLN A 87 -9.43 26.94 4.05
C GLN A 87 -10.45 27.50 5.06
N LEU A 88 -10.38 27.10 6.32
CA LEU A 88 -11.25 27.64 7.37
C LEU A 88 -11.02 29.14 7.60
N ARG A 89 -9.77 29.60 7.52
CA ARG A 89 -9.44 31.03 7.64
C ARG A 89 -9.93 31.84 6.45
N ALA A 90 -9.85 31.29 5.24
CA ALA A 90 -10.30 31.94 4.01
C ALA A 90 -11.84 32.01 3.87
N LYS A 91 -12.60 31.18 4.61
CA LYS A 91 -14.07 31.21 4.62
C LYS A 91 -14.67 32.11 5.70
N ASN A 92 -13.88 32.49 6.70
CA ASN A 92 -14.33 33.24 7.88
C ASN A 92 -13.80 34.68 7.91
N GLY A 93 -13.25 35.18 6.80
CA GLY A 93 -12.86 36.57 6.59
C GLY A 93 -13.42 37.06 5.26
#